data_AF-A0A3B0TYG0-F1
#
_entry.id   AF-A0A3B0TYG0-F1
#
_cell.length_a   1.000
_cell.length_b   1.000
_cell.length_c   1.000
_cell.angle_alpha   90.00
_cell.angle_beta   90.00
_cell.angle_gamma   90.00
#
_symmetry.space_group_name_H-M   'P 1'
#
loop_
_entity.id
_entity.type
_entity.pdbx_description
1 polymer ?
#
loop_
_entity_poly.entity_id
_entity_poly.type
_entity_poly.pdbx_seq_one_letter_code
_entity_poly.pdbx_strand_id
1 'polypeptide(L)' 'MTPLGDKLRRLRSERGITLKEMAQALNVSSAYLSALEHGKRGKPTWFLL' A
#
# COMPACT_ATOMS: atom_id res chain seq x y z
N MET A 1 2.19 8.79 8.28
CA MET A 1 1.94 8.25 6.93
C MET A 1 3.11 8.63 6.05
N THR A 2 3.53 7.77 5.12
CA THR A 2 4.50 8.17 4.10
C THR A 2 3.75 8.85 2.95
N PRO A 3 4.37 9.77 2.19
CA PRO A 3 3.71 10.38 1.03
C PRO A 3 3.17 9.35 0.03
N LEU A 4 3.85 8.20 -0.07
CA LEU A 4 3.39 7.06 -0.87
C LEU A 4 2.13 6.40 -0.29
N GLY A 5 2.09 6.15 1.02
CA GLY A 5 0.95 5.56 1.71
C GLY A 5 -0.31 6.41 1.62
N ASP A 6 -0.16 7.74 1.76
CA ASP A 6 -1.27 8.70 1.59
C ASP A 6 -1.85 8.63 0.17
N LYS A 7 -0.97 8.62 -0.84
CA LYS A 7 -1.38 8.56 -2.25
C LYS A 7 -2.07 7.24 -2.60
N LEU A 8 -1.59 6.12 -2.07
CA LEU A 8 -2.23 4.81 -2.23
C LEU A 8 -3.62 4.77 -1.62
N ARG A 9 -3.75 5.25 -0.38
CA ARG A 9 -5.05 5.30 0.32
C ARG A 9 -6.04 6.18 -0.43
N ARG A 10 -5.60 7.34 -0.91
CA ARG A 10 -6.42 8.25 -1.71
C ARG A 10 -6.88 7.59 -3.02
N LEU A 11 -5.96 6.99 -3.77
CA LEU A 11 -6.28 6.29 -5.02
C LEU A 11 -7.27 5.13 -4.78
N ARG A 12 -7.11 4.40 -3.68
CA ARG A 12 -8.02 3.32 -3.28
C ARG A 12 -9.42 3.85 -2.99
N SER A 13 -9.52 4.94 -2.24
CA SER A 13 -10.78 5.61 -1.93
C SER A 13 -11.46 6.19 -3.18
N GLU A 14 -10.70 6.83 -4.07
CA GLU A 14 -11.21 7.38 -5.34
C GLU A 14 -11.77 6.28 -6.26
N ARG A 15 -11.18 5.08 -6.22
CA ARG A 15 -11.64 3.92 -7.00
C ARG A 15 -12.74 3.10 -6.31
N GLY A 16 -13.06 3.39 -5.04
CA GLY A 16 -14.05 2.64 -4.28
C GLY A 16 -13.70 1.16 -4.06
N ILE A 17 -12.44 0.77 -4.20
CA ILE A 17 -12.00 -0.62 -4.07
C ILE A 17 -11.54 -0.94 -2.64
N THR A 18 -11.69 -2.19 -2.26
CA THR A 18 -11.20 -2.71 -0.99
C THR A 18 -9.67 -2.81 -0.97
N LEU A 19 -9.10 -2.89 0.23
CA LEU A 19 -7.66 -3.07 0.40
C LEU A 19 -7.19 -4.43 -0.17
N LYS A 20 -8.04 -5.47 -0.12
CA LYS A 20 -7.73 -6.79 -0.66
C LYS A 20 -7.66 -6.77 -2.20
N GLU A 21 -8.60 -6.12 -2.86
CA GLU A 21 -8.62 -6.00 -4.33
C GLU A 21 -7.41 -5.22 -4.82
N MET A 22 -7.08 -4.10 -4.18
CA MET A 22 -5.89 -3.33 -4.52
C MET A 22 -4.61 -4.13 -4.29
N ALA A 23 -4.52 -4.89 -3.19
CA ALA A 23 -3.37 -5.74 -2.91
C ALA A 23 -3.19 -6.84 -3.97
N GLN A 24 -4.29 -7.49 -4.38
CA GLN A 24 -4.28 -8.46 -5.47
C GLN A 24 -3.84 -7.86 -6.80
N ALA A 25 -4.38 -6.69 -7.16
CA ALA A 25 -4.03 -6.00 -8.40
C ALA A 25 -2.55 -5.56 -8.45
N LEU A 26 -1.97 -5.23 -7.29
CA LEU A 26 -0.56 -4.85 -7.15
C LEU A 26 0.36 -6.04 -6.88
N ASN A 27 -0.18 -7.27 -6.83
CA ASN A 27 0.54 -8.49 -6.47
C ASN A 27 1.34 -8.39 -5.16
N VAL A 28 0.74 -7.77 -4.14
CA VAL A 28 1.30 -7.65 -2.79
C VAL A 28 0.35 -8.23 -1.76
N SER A 29 0.85 -8.52 -0.56
CA SER A 29 -0.02 -8.93 0.53
C SER A 29 -0.85 -7.74 1.05
N SER A 30 -2.07 -8.02 1.50
CA SER A 30 -2.92 -7.02 2.17
C SER A 30 -2.24 -6.43 3.42
N ALA A 31 -1.50 -7.25 4.16
CA ALA A 31 -0.70 -6.80 5.30
C ALA A 31 0.38 -5.80 4.89
N TYR A 32 1.06 -6.04 3.76
CA TYR A 32 2.07 -5.13 3.23
C TYR A 32 1.46 -3.81 2.74
N LEU A 33 0.35 -3.88 2.00
CA LEU A 33 -0.38 -2.69 1.55
C LEU A 33 -0.89 -1.86 2.74
N SER A 34 -1.41 -2.51 3.78
CA SER A 34 -1.82 -1.85 5.02
C SER A 34 -0.64 -1.18 5.74
N ALA A 35 0.52 -1.85 5.81
CA ALA A 35 1.72 -1.25 6.40
C ALA A 35 2.24 -0.04 5.60
N LEU A 36 2.12 -0.07 4.27
CA LEU A 36 2.42 1.07 3.39
C LEU A 36 1.44 2.22 3.62
N GLU A 37 0.13 1.96 3.60
CA GLU A 37 -0.90 2.97 3.80
C GLU A 37 -0.77 3.65 5.18
N HIS A 38 -0.41 2.92 6.24
CA HIS A 38 -0.26 3.51 7.58
C HIS A 38 1.13 4.11 7.85
N GLY A 39 2.05 4.09 6.87
CA GLY A 39 3.40 4.61 7.01
C GLY A 39 4.31 3.79 7.94
N LYS A 40 3.97 2.52 8.22
CA LYS A 40 4.79 1.59 9.03
C LYS A 40 5.99 1.02 8.27
N ARG A 41 6.07 1.19 6.94
CA ARG A 41 7.24 0.87 6.10
C ARG A 41 7.54 2.01 5.13
N GLY A 42 8.47 2.89 5.51
CA GLY A 42 8.93 4.01 4.69
C GLY A 42 10.07 3.68 3.72
N LYS A 43 10.74 2.53 3.89
CA LYS A 43 11.82 2.09 3.00
C LYS A 43 11.55 0.64 2.57
N PRO A 44 11.26 0.37 1.29
CA PRO A 44 11.23 -0.99 0.77
C PRO A 44 12.66 -1.54 0.85
N THR A 45 12.93 -2.44 1.80
CA THR A 45 14.21 -3.15 1.93
C THR A 45 14.32 -4.37 1.01
N TRP A 46 13.25 -4.70 0.26
CA TRP A 46 13.22 -5.90 -0.60
C TRP A 46 14.08 -5.80 -1.87
N PHE A 47 14.61 -4.61 -2.18
CA PHE A 47 15.61 -4.39 -3.25
C PHE A 47 17.06 -4.36 -2.75
N LEU A 48 17.31 -4.58 -1.45
CA LEU A 48 18.67 -4.62 -0.86
C LEU A 48 19.20 -6.04 -0.62
N LEU A 49 18.57 -7.05 -1.24
CA LEU A 49 19.02 -8.45 -1.23
C LEU A 49 19.25 -8.93 -2.67
#